data_AF-A0A962LYV9-F1
#
_entry.id   AF-A0A962LYV9-F1
#
_cell.length_a   1.000
_cell.length_b   1.000
_cell.length_c   1.000
_cell.angle_alpha   90.00
_cell.angle_beta   90.00
_cell.angle_gamma   90.00
#
_symmetry.space_group_name_H-M   'P 1'
#
loop_
_entity.id
_entity.type
_entity.pdbx_description
1 polymer ?
#
loop_
_entity_poly.entity_id
_entity_poly.type
_entity_poly.pdbx_seq_one_letter_code
_entity_poly.pdbx_strand_id
1 'polypeptide(L)'
;MSRITPLPASQPAAAGIPLQATSLDIWRQKYCLRDTDGKPLDRDIDATFQRVAHAIAEVEATPQLRRHWNEEFLWALRQGAIPA
;
A
#
# COMPACT_ATOMS: atom_id res chain seq x y z
N MET A 1 39.35 -18.42 -0.02
CA MET A 1 38.97 -17.23 -0.81
C MET A 1 37.44 -17.21 -0.94
N SER A 2 36.72 -16.69 0.06
CA SER A 2 35.25 -16.61 0.01
C SER A 2 34.84 -15.29 -0.65
N ARG A 3 34.10 -15.38 -1.76
CA ARG A 3 33.61 -14.23 -2.52
C ARG A 3 32.47 -13.56 -1.74
N ILE A 4 32.62 -12.27 -1.47
CA ILE A 4 31.54 -11.41 -0.94
C ILE A 4 30.58 -11.18 -2.10
N THR A 5 29.38 -11.74 -2.05
CA THR A 5 28.29 -11.39 -2.96
C THR A 5 27.79 -9.99 -2.58
N PRO A 6 27.81 -8.99 -3.46
CA PRO A 6 27.22 -7.70 -3.16
C PRO A 6 25.70 -7.85 -3.06
N LEU A 7 25.09 -7.28 -2.03
CA LEU A 7 23.64 -7.07 -1.97
C LEU A 7 23.23 -6.18 -3.15
N PRO A 8 22.18 -6.52 -3.92
CA PRO A 8 21.72 -5.64 -4.98
C PRO A 8 21.25 -4.32 -4.37
N ALA A 9 21.71 -3.22 -4.96
CA ALA A 9 21.27 -1.88 -4.60
C ALA A 9 19.74 -1.77 -4.75
N SER A 10 19.09 -1.12 -3.79
CA SER A 10 17.66 -0.83 -3.80
C SER A 10 17.28 -0.13 -5.11
N GLN A 11 16.63 -0.86 -6.01
CA GLN A 11 16.06 -0.26 -7.21
C GLN A 11 14.95 0.71 -6.79
N PRO A 12 14.89 1.92 -7.35
CA PRO A 12 13.74 2.80 -7.14
C PRO A 12 12.49 2.05 -7.59
N ALA A 13 11.43 2.13 -6.78
CA ALA A 13 10.13 1.53 -7.11
C ALA A 13 9.69 2.08 -8.48
N ALA A 14 9.77 1.23 -9.50
CA ALA A 14 9.45 1.61 -10.87
C ALA A 14 7.93 1.80 -10.97
N ALA A 15 7.47 3.04 -10.81
CA ALA A 15 6.12 3.45 -11.17
C ALA A 15 5.91 3.16 -12.66
N GLY A 16 5.32 2.00 -12.97
CA GLY A 16 5.06 1.55 -14.34
C GLY A 16 5.32 0.05 -14.60
N ILE A 17 5.98 -0.67 -13.68
CA ILE A 17 6.09 -2.14 -13.81
C ILE A 17 4.82 -2.77 -13.20
N PRO A 18 4.07 -3.59 -13.96
CA PRO A 18 2.92 -4.29 -13.42
C PRO A 18 3.34 -5.22 -12.30
N LEU A 19 2.51 -5.30 -11.25
CA LEU A 19 2.76 -6.22 -10.15
C LEU A 19 2.82 -7.67 -10.65
N GLN A 20 3.77 -8.42 -10.10
CA GLN A 20 3.87 -9.85 -10.34
C GLN A 20 2.59 -10.54 -9.82
N ALA A 21 2.14 -11.59 -10.52
CA ALA A 21 0.94 -12.34 -10.14
C ALA A 21 1.03 -12.87 -8.70
N THR A 22 2.21 -13.34 -8.28
CA THR A 22 2.48 -13.78 -6.91
C THR A 22 2.22 -12.68 -5.87
N SER A 23 2.59 -11.44 -6.16
CA SER A 23 2.35 -10.31 -5.24
C SER A 23 0.86 -10.03 -5.10
N LEU A 24 0.09 -10.13 -6.19
CA LEU A 24 -1.37 -10.02 -6.14
C LEU A 24 -2.00 -11.15 -5.30
N ASP A 25 -1.49 -12.37 -5.41
CA ASP A 25 -1.99 -13.50 -4.64
C ASP A 25 -1.66 -13.38 -3.15
N ILE A 26 -0.46 -12.91 -2.82
CA ILE A 26 -0.08 -12.58 -1.43
C ILE A 26 -1.01 -11.49 -0.87
N TRP A 27 -1.25 -10.42 -1.63
CA TRP A 27 -2.17 -9.35 -1.22
C TRP A 27 -3.58 -9.90 -0.93
N ARG A 28 -4.16 -10.69 -1.84
CA ARG A 28 -5.49 -11.31 -1.67
C ARG A 28 -5.60 -12.20 -0.43
N GLN A 29 -4.50 -12.84 -0.03
CA GLN A 29 -4.46 -13.78 1.08
C GLN A 29 -4.17 -13.12 2.43
N LYS A 30 -3.39 -12.03 2.46
CA LYS A 30 -2.84 -11.48 3.71
C LYS A 30 -3.29 -10.06 4.05
N TYR A 31 -3.70 -9.26 3.06
CA TYR A 31 -3.91 -7.82 3.25
C TYR A 31 -5.29 -7.34 2.81
N CYS A 32 -5.89 -7.95 1.77
CA CYS A 32 -7.23 -7.62 1.30
C CYS A 32 -8.26 -7.86 2.41
N LEU A 33 -9.04 -6.83 2.77
CA LEU A 33 -10.08 -6.96 3.77
C LEU A 33 -11.21 -7.84 3.24
N ARG A 34 -11.72 -8.75 4.08
CA ARG A 34 -12.83 -9.66 3.76
C ARG A 34 -13.95 -9.55 4.77
N ASP A 35 -15.18 -9.81 4.34
CA ASP A 35 -16.33 -9.91 5.23
C ASP A 35 -16.36 -11.28 5.94
N THR A 36 -17.38 -11.48 6.75
CA THR A 36 -17.60 -12.72 7.50
C THR A 36 -17.80 -13.94 6.61
N ASP A 37 -18.27 -13.76 5.38
CA ASP A 37 -18.46 -14.81 4.38
C ASP A 37 -17.20 -15.04 3.53
N GLY A 38 -16.12 -14.30 3.81
CA GLY A 38 -14.83 -14.41 3.14
C GLY A 38 -14.75 -13.67 1.80
N LYS A 39 -15.76 -12.87 1.43
CA LYS A 39 -15.76 -12.09 0.19
C LYS A 39 -14.84 -10.87 0.34
N PRO A 40 -13.98 -10.59 -0.66
CA PRO A 40 -13.12 -9.41 -0.62
C PRO A 40 -13.95 -8.11 -0.68
N LEU A 41 -13.65 -7.18 0.21
CA LEU A 41 -14.20 -5.81 0.20
C LEU A 41 -13.41 -4.91 -0.75
N ASP A 42 -12.09 -5.10 -0.81
CA ASP A 42 -11.20 -4.32 -1.66
C ASP A 42 -11.12 -4.97 -3.05
N ARG A 43 -11.52 -4.24 -4.11
CA ARG A 43 -11.51 -4.74 -5.49
C ARG A 43 -10.09 -4.97 -6.04
N ASP A 44 -9.16 -4.16 -5.59
CA ASP A 44 -7.75 -4.14 -5.98
C ASP A 44 -6.90 -3.55 -4.85
N ILE A 45 -5.58 -3.50 -5.07
CA ILE A 45 -4.62 -2.94 -4.10
C ILE A 45 -4.86 -1.44 -3.88
N ASP A 46 -5.28 -0.70 -4.92
CA ASP A 46 -5.54 0.73 -4.77
C ASP A 46 -6.74 1.01 -3.85
N ALA A 47 -7.79 0.19 -3.92
CA ALA A 47 -8.92 0.24 -2.99
C ALA A 47 -8.47 -0.01 -1.53
N THR A 48 -7.50 -0.90 -1.32
CA THR A 48 -6.88 -1.09 0.00
C THR A 48 -6.22 0.21 0.47
N PHE A 49 -5.44 0.87 -0.40
CA PHE A 49 -4.78 2.13 -0.06
C PHE A 49 -5.78 3.24 0.25
N GLN A 50 -6.83 3.40 -0.55
CA GLN A 50 -7.88 4.39 -0.32
C GLN A 50 -8.58 4.18 1.04
N ARG A 51 -8.96 2.93 1.35
CA ARG A 51 -9.61 2.58 2.62
C ARG A 51 -8.71 2.86 3.81
N VAL A 52 -7.43 2.46 3.72
CA VAL A 52 -6.46 2.69 4.79
C VAL A 52 -6.19 4.19 4.97
N ALA A 53 -5.95 4.94 3.90
CA ALA A 53 -5.78 6.40 3.98
C ALA A 53 -6.99 7.10 4.60
N HIS A 54 -8.21 6.66 4.27
CA HIS A 54 -9.43 7.19 4.87
C HIS A 54 -9.53 6.86 6.35
N ALA A 55 -9.29 5.60 6.73
CA ALA A 55 -9.35 5.17 8.12
C ALA A 55 -8.32 5.88 9.01
N ILE A 56 -7.11 6.15 8.49
CA ILE A 56 -6.10 6.92 9.22
C ILE A 56 -6.54 8.38 9.34
N ALA A 57 -6.96 9.01 8.24
CA ALA A 57 -7.31 10.43 8.25
C ALA A 57 -8.54 10.75 9.10
N GLU A 58 -9.46 9.80 9.32
CA GLU A 58 -10.68 10.00 10.11
C GLU A 58 -10.43 10.42 11.57
N VAL A 59 -9.24 10.16 12.13
CA VAL A 59 -8.90 10.60 13.49
C VAL A 59 -8.68 12.11 13.62
N GLU A 60 -8.56 12.82 12.50
CA GLU A 60 -8.27 14.26 12.48
C GLU A 60 -9.45 15.11 12.94
N ALA A 61 -9.11 16.23 13.58
CA ALA A 61 -10.06 17.06 14.33
C ALA A 61 -11.11 17.76 13.46
N THR A 62 -10.76 18.14 12.23
CA THR A 62 -11.63 18.92 11.35
C THR A 62 -11.82 18.24 9.99
N PRO A 63 -12.96 18.44 9.31
CA PRO A 63 -13.17 17.91 7.97
C PRO A 63 -12.09 18.33 6.96
N GLN A 64 -11.52 19.53 7.13
CA GLN A 64 -10.44 20.06 6.29
C GLN A 64 -9.14 19.26 6.50
N LEU A 65 -8.79 18.99 7.77
CA LEU A 65 -7.61 18.18 8.09
C LEU A 65 -7.78 16.73 7.63
N ARG A 66 -8.97 16.13 7.81
CA ARG A 66 -9.28 14.79 7.30
C ARG A 66 -9.07 14.69 5.80
N ARG A 67 -9.54 15.67 5.04
CA ARG A 67 -9.34 15.69 3.57
C ARG A 67 -7.86 15.83 3.22
N HIS A 68 -7.18 16.79 3.82
CA HIS A 68 -5.76 17.02 3.56
C HIS A 68 -4.93 15.76 3.83
N TRP A 69 -5.07 15.16 5.02
CA TRP A 69 -4.30 13.98 5.38
C TRP A 69 -4.73 12.74 4.61
N ASN A 70 -5.99 12.60 4.22
CA ASN A 70 -6.42 11.51 3.34
C ASN A 70 -5.65 11.54 2.00
N GLU A 71 -5.51 12.71 1.40
CA GLU A 71 -4.78 12.90 0.14
C GLU A 71 -3.29 12.58 0.32
N GLU A 72 -2.66 13.09 1.38
CA GLU A 72 -1.24 12.83 1.68
C GLU A 72 -0.95 11.35 1.97
N PHE A 73 -1.77 10.69 2.79
CA PHE A 73 -1.60 9.26 3.08
C PHE A 73 -1.82 8.40 1.84
N LEU A 74 -2.83 8.72 1.03
CA LEU A 74 -3.08 7.99 -0.21
C LEU A 74 -1.91 8.14 -1.19
N TRP A 75 -1.36 9.35 -1.32
CA TRP A 75 -0.16 9.58 -2.11
C TRP A 75 1.01 8.73 -1.60
N ALA A 76 1.29 8.78 -0.29
CA ALA A 76 2.41 8.05 0.31
C ALA A 76 2.29 6.53 0.13
N LEU A 77 1.09 5.97 0.32
CA LEU A 77 0.82 4.55 0.11
C LEU A 77 1.08 4.11 -1.34
N ARG A 78 0.66 4.92 -2.31
CA ARG A 78 0.87 4.65 -3.74
C ARG A 78 2.33 4.76 -4.16
N GLN A 79 3.09 5.67 -3.54
CA GLN A 79 4.53 5.80 -3.79
C GLN A 79 5.37 4.76 -3.03
N GLY A 80 4.72 3.81 -2.35
CA GLY A 80 5.41 2.76 -1.61
C GLY A 80 6.11 3.29 -0.38
N ALA A 81 5.39 4.08 0.44
CA ALA A 81 5.76 4.55 1.78
C ALA A 81 7.27 4.45 2.06
N ILE A 82 8.05 5.24 1.33
CA ILE A 82 9.50 5.30 1.55
C ILE A 82 9.67 6.04 2.87
N PRO A 83 10.17 5.38 3.94
CA PRO A 83 10.38 6.07 5.20
C PRO A 83 11.33 7.25 4.98
N ALA A 84 10.98 8.39 5.57
CA ALA A 84 11.83 9.57 5.66
C ALA A 84 13.07 9.31 6.53
#